data_AF-A0A2S7HVQ2-F1
#
_entry.id   AF-A0A2S7HVQ2-F1
#
_cell.length_a   1.000
_cell.length_b   1.000
_cell.length_c   1.000
_cell.angle_alpha   90.00
_cell.angle_beta   90.00
_cell.angle_gamma   90.00
#
_symmetry.space_group_name_H-M   'P 1'
#
loop_
_entity.id
_entity.type
_entity.pdbx_description
1 polymer ?
#
loop_
_entity_poly.entity_id
_entity_poly.type
_entity_poly.pdbx_seq_one_letter_code
_entity_poly.pdbx_strand_id
1 'polypeptide(L)'
;MTAKDLAYLIKFDGNYKDGMTVWLFSCNTGKGQNSFASQLAKELHTNVIGPDTLWTWWGRGTNGKLKMDTVLTAPTNLNSNKDLMAITTKDLGNWITYGPSGHPISNMQGTPEKPSDIR
;
A
#
# COMPACT_ATOMS: atom_id res chain seq x y z
N MET A 1 0.89 4.22 17.07
CA MET A 1 0.11 2.98 16.89
C MET A 1 1.07 1.86 16.55
N THR A 2 1.03 0.75 17.29
CA THR A 2 1.84 -0.45 17.00
C THR A 2 1.09 -1.40 16.05
N ALA A 3 1.79 -2.40 15.52
CA ALA A 3 1.17 -3.46 14.71
C ALA A 3 0.14 -4.27 15.54
N LYS A 4 0.42 -4.49 16.82
CA LYS A 4 -0.49 -5.16 17.75
C LYS A 4 -1.77 -4.36 18.00
N ASP A 5 -1.64 -3.04 18.16
CA ASP A 5 -2.81 -2.16 18.32
C ASP A 5 -3.70 -2.20 17.08
N LEU A 6 -3.09 -2.13 15.88
CA LEU A 6 -3.85 -2.20 14.63
C LEU A 6 -4.47 -3.59 14.42
N ALA A 7 -3.76 -4.66 14.76
CA ALA A 7 -4.29 -6.03 14.71
C ALA A 7 -5.54 -6.19 15.59
N TYR A 8 -5.53 -5.59 16.79
CA TYR A 8 -6.70 -5.56 17.67
C TYR A 8 -7.87 -4.83 17.02
N LEU A 9 -7.65 -3.65 16.43
CA LEU A 9 -8.69 -2.90 15.73
C LEU A 9 -9.27 -3.65 14.52
N ILE A 10 -8.41 -4.29 13.72
CA ILE A 10 -8.83 -5.09 12.56
C ILE A 10 -9.69 -6.28 12.99
N LYS A 11 -9.26 -7.03 14.01
CA LYS A 11 -10.03 -8.17 14.54
C LYS A 11 -11.37 -7.76 15.16
N PHE A 12 -11.49 -6.51 15.60
CA PHE A 12 -12.73 -5.96 16.14
C PHE A 12 -13.70 -5.48 15.05
N ASP A 13 -13.23 -5.30 13.81
CA ASP A 13 -14.10 -4.93 12.69
C ASP A 13 -15.02 -6.10 12.30
N GLY A 14 -16.32 -5.87 12.28
CA GLY A 14 -17.32 -6.91 11.99
C GLY A 14 -17.27 -7.46 10.55
N ASN A 15 -16.56 -6.81 9.64
CA ASN A 15 -16.34 -7.28 8.27
C ASN A 15 -15.10 -8.15 8.13
N TYR A 16 -14.16 -8.07 9.08
CA TYR A 16 -12.96 -8.88 9.06
C TYR A 16 -13.27 -10.32 9.50
N LYS A 17 -12.67 -11.27 8.78
CA LYS A 17 -12.71 -12.70 9.13
C LYS A 17 -11.28 -13.22 9.21
N ASP A 18 -11.03 -14.12 10.13
CA ASP A 18 -9.71 -14.72 10.30
C ASP A 18 -9.19 -15.32 8.98
N GLY A 19 -7.92 -15.05 8.68
CA GLY A 19 -7.28 -15.45 7.42
C GLY A 19 -7.52 -14.51 6.23
N MET A 20 -8.29 -13.43 6.38
CA MET A 20 -8.38 -12.40 5.34
C MET A 20 -7.04 -11.67 5.17
N THR A 21 -6.64 -11.49 3.91
CA THR A 21 -5.47 -10.68 3.57
C THR A 21 -5.74 -9.21 3.88
N VAL A 22 -4.78 -8.53 4.51
CA VAL A 22 -4.88 -7.09 4.80
C VAL A 22 -3.97 -6.29 3.87
N TRP A 23 -4.50 -5.25 3.25
CA TRP A 23 -3.73 -4.29 2.45
C TRP A 23 -3.49 -2.99 3.22
N LEU A 24 -2.24 -2.54 3.24
CA LEU A 24 -1.80 -1.30 3.86
C LEU A 24 -1.50 -0.24 2.79
N PHE A 25 -2.47 0.62 2.53
CA PHE A 25 -2.32 1.78 1.64
C PHE A 25 -1.64 2.96 2.38
N SER A 26 -0.39 2.75 2.80
CA SER A 26 0.39 3.76 3.54
C SER A 26 1.89 3.59 3.31
N CYS A 27 2.59 4.71 3.21
CA CYS A 27 3.99 4.79 2.80
C CYS A 27 4.92 3.88 3.63
N ASN A 28 5.79 3.16 2.93
CA ASN A 28 6.88 2.34 3.45
C ASN A 28 6.47 1.25 4.45
N THR A 29 5.18 0.92 4.58
CA THR A 29 4.75 -0.08 5.58
C THR A 29 5.27 -1.49 5.27
N GLY A 30 5.61 -1.78 4.01
CA GLY A 30 6.27 -3.01 3.57
C GLY A 30 7.78 -2.90 3.36
N LYS A 31 8.43 -1.83 3.83
CA LYS A 31 9.86 -1.62 3.56
C LYS A 31 10.76 -2.41 4.52
N GLY A 32 11.51 -3.36 3.97
CA GLY A 32 12.59 -4.06 4.67
C GLY A 32 12.15 -5.22 5.57
N GLN A 33 13.12 -5.80 6.30
CA GLN A 33 12.85 -6.84 7.28
C GLN A 33 12.21 -6.25 8.54
N ASN A 34 11.31 -7.00 9.18
CA ASN A 34 10.58 -6.55 10.37
C ASN A 34 9.82 -5.21 10.17
N SER A 35 9.39 -4.95 8.93
CA SER A 35 8.53 -3.82 8.57
C SER A 35 7.21 -3.84 9.34
N PHE A 36 6.43 -2.77 9.24
CA PHE A 36 5.12 -2.72 9.90
C PHE A 36 4.19 -3.82 9.38
N ALA A 37 4.18 -4.07 8.05
CA ALA A 37 3.43 -5.16 7.43
C ALA A 37 3.89 -6.54 7.93
N SER A 38 5.21 -6.74 8.08
CA SER A 38 5.79 -7.97 8.65
C SER A 38 5.30 -8.23 10.08
N GLN A 39 5.32 -7.20 10.93
CA GLN A 39 4.85 -7.31 12.32
C GLN A 39 3.34 -7.56 12.37
N LEU A 40 2.57 -6.85 11.54
CA LEU A 40 1.12 -7.01 11.48
C LEU A 40 0.71 -8.41 11.02
N ALA A 41 1.44 -9.00 10.06
CA ALA A 41 1.20 -10.36 9.60
C ALA A 41 1.36 -11.40 10.71
N LYS A 42 2.33 -11.19 11.61
CA LYS A 42 2.52 -12.06 12.80
C LYS A 42 1.37 -11.93 13.79
N GLU A 43 0.91 -10.71 14.06
CA GLU A 43 -0.17 -10.45 15.03
C GLU A 43 -1.55 -10.92 14.52
N LEU A 44 -1.79 -10.82 13.21
CA LEU A 44 -3.02 -11.26 12.57
C LEU A 44 -3.00 -12.74 12.16
N HIS A 45 -1.82 -13.36 12.11
CA HIS A 45 -1.62 -14.71 11.54
C HIS A 45 -2.19 -14.85 10.12
N THR A 46 -2.05 -13.81 9.29
CA THR A 46 -2.56 -13.74 7.92
C THR A 46 -1.56 -13.07 6.99
N ASN A 47 -1.87 -13.03 5.70
CA ASN A 47 -1.08 -12.28 4.73
C ASN A 47 -1.32 -10.77 4.89
N VAL A 48 -0.24 -9.99 4.89
CA VAL A 48 -0.32 -8.52 4.91
C VAL A 48 0.52 -7.96 3.77
N ILE A 49 -0.09 -7.07 2.99
CA ILE A 49 0.50 -6.44 1.82
C ILE A 49 0.75 -4.97 2.13
N GLY A 50 1.96 -4.48 1.86
CA GLY A 50 2.30 -3.07 2.03
C GLY A 50 3.37 -2.60 1.05
N PRO A 51 3.44 -1.29 0.74
CA PRO A 51 4.41 -0.76 -0.19
C PRO A 51 5.81 -0.67 0.43
N ASP A 52 6.84 -0.97 -0.36
CA ASP A 52 8.25 -0.77 0.01
C ASP A 52 8.72 0.70 -0.11
N THR A 53 7.86 1.55 -0.66
CA THR A 53 8.09 2.95 -1.03
C THR A 53 6.90 3.82 -0.62
N LEU A 54 6.83 5.08 -1.07
CA LEU A 54 5.67 5.92 -0.79
C LEU A 54 4.43 5.34 -1.49
N TRP A 55 3.26 5.51 -0.89
CA TRP A 55 1.99 5.30 -1.58
C TRP A 55 1.37 6.66 -1.82
N THR A 56 1.23 7.05 -3.09
CA THR A 56 0.75 8.38 -3.47
C THR A 56 -0.21 8.32 -4.62
N TRP A 57 -0.93 9.41 -4.82
CA TRP A 57 -1.81 9.64 -5.95
C TRP A 57 -1.27 10.79 -6.80
N TRP A 58 -1.55 10.73 -8.10
CA TRP A 58 -1.19 11.75 -9.07
C TRP A 58 -2.28 11.81 -10.15
N GLY A 59 -2.33 12.90 -10.90
CA GLY A 59 -3.28 13.04 -11.99
C GLY A 59 -2.86 14.16 -12.94
N ARG A 60 -3.61 14.32 -14.02
CA ARG A 60 -3.45 15.46 -14.92
C ARG A 60 -4.26 16.64 -14.41
N GLY A 61 -3.66 17.80 -14.42
CA GLY A 61 -4.32 19.05 -14.11
C GLY A 61 -3.87 20.19 -15.01
N THR A 62 -4.61 21.27 -14.92
CA THR A 62 -4.28 22.56 -15.55
C THR A 62 -4.46 23.63 -14.50
N ASN A 63 -3.49 24.54 -14.39
CA ASN A 63 -3.51 25.65 -13.43
C ASN A 63 -3.70 25.19 -11.97
N GLY A 64 -3.06 24.08 -11.57
CA GLY A 64 -3.11 23.55 -10.21
C GLY A 64 -4.45 22.88 -9.84
N LYS A 65 -5.35 22.66 -10.80
CA LYS A 65 -6.59 21.88 -10.61
C LYS A 65 -6.43 20.51 -11.23
N LEU A 66 -6.40 19.47 -10.39
CA LEU A 66 -6.41 18.08 -10.82
C LEU A 66 -7.77 17.70 -11.41
N LYS A 67 -7.74 16.98 -12.53
CA LYS A 67 -8.92 16.33 -13.12
C LYS A 67 -9.10 14.96 -12.47
N MET A 68 -10.15 14.81 -11.65
CA MET A 68 -10.35 13.63 -10.81
C MET A 68 -10.48 12.32 -11.60
N ASP A 69 -11.01 12.36 -12.82
CA ASP A 69 -11.12 11.22 -13.73
C ASP A 69 -9.77 10.70 -14.25
N THR A 70 -8.70 11.47 -14.03
CA THR A 70 -7.32 11.12 -14.41
C THR A 70 -6.45 10.70 -13.23
N VAL A 71 -7.01 10.67 -12.02
CA VAL A 71 -6.24 10.33 -10.82
C VAL A 71 -5.91 8.84 -10.81
N LEU A 72 -4.63 8.56 -10.60
CA LEU A 72 -4.07 7.23 -10.43
C LEU A 72 -3.30 7.17 -9.11
N THR A 73 -3.13 5.96 -8.59
CA THR A 73 -2.37 5.66 -7.39
C THR A 73 -1.53 4.40 -7.58
N ALA A 74 -0.39 4.34 -6.90
CA ALA A 74 0.47 3.16 -6.78
C ALA A 74 1.58 3.43 -5.73
N PRO A 75 2.32 2.38 -5.32
CA PRO A 75 3.63 2.55 -4.70
C PRO A 75 4.60 3.25 -5.66
N THR A 76 5.31 4.26 -5.18
CA THR A 76 6.25 5.04 -5.99
C THR A 76 7.35 5.67 -5.13
N ASN A 77 8.50 5.93 -5.75
CA ASN A 77 9.58 6.71 -5.16
C ASN A 77 9.41 8.22 -5.36
N LEU A 78 8.35 8.66 -6.04
CA LEU A 78 8.14 10.07 -6.32
C LEU A 78 7.61 10.81 -5.10
N ASN A 79 8.25 11.93 -4.81
CA ASN A 79 7.98 12.79 -3.67
C ASN A 79 7.23 14.07 -4.09
N SER A 80 6.09 13.99 -4.79
CA SER A 80 5.14 15.13 -4.81
C SER A 80 3.77 14.83 -5.45
N ASN A 81 2.76 15.53 -4.93
CA ASN A 81 1.38 15.67 -5.43
C ASN A 81 1.26 16.57 -6.69
N LYS A 82 2.27 16.60 -7.56
CA LYS A 82 2.27 17.53 -8.71
C LYS A 82 1.83 16.83 -9.99
N ASP A 83 1.26 17.60 -10.91
CA ASP A 83 0.80 17.27 -12.27
C ASP A 83 1.81 16.43 -13.07
N LEU A 84 1.99 15.17 -12.71
CA LEU A 84 2.94 14.27 -13.35
C LEU A 84 2.26 13.68 -14.57
N MET A 85 2.50 14.32 -15.71
CA MET A 85 2.05 13.84 -17.03
C MET A 85 2.70 12.51 -17.45
N ALA A 86 3.71 12.01 -16.72
CA ALA A 86 4.46 10.80 -17.06
C ALA A 86 5.09 10.12 -15.83
N ILE A 87 4.30 9.32 -15.08
CA ILE A 87 4.90 8.26 -14.26
C ILE A 87 5.28 7.12 -15.19
N THR A 88 6.53 6.68 -15.11
CA THR A 88 7.02 5.49 -15.81
C THR A 88 7.16 4.33 -14.84
N THR A 89 7.32 3.12 -15.36
CA THR A 89 7.55 1.92 -14.54
C THR A 89 8.80 2.01 -13.67
N LYS A 90 9.78 2.87 -14.02
CA LYS A 90 10.99 3.11 -13.21
C LYS A 90 10.71 3.87 -11.93
N ASP A 91 9.63 4.63 -11.90
CA ASP A 91 9.23 5.44 -10.76
C ASP A 91 8.38 4.64 -9.76
N LEU A 92 7.87 3.48 -10.18
CA LEU A 92 7.01 2.62 -9.38
C LEU A 92 7.85 1.81 -8.39
N GLY A 93 7.35 1.73 -7.16
CA GLY A 93 7.84 0.79 -6.18
C GLY A 93 7.09 -0.53 -6.25
N ASN A 94 7.16 -1.29 -5.16
CA ASN A 94 6.59 -2.61 -5.08
C ASN A 94 5.61 -2.76 -3.92
N TRP A 95 4.64 -3.66 -4.11
CA TRP A 95 3.85 -4.28 -3.07
C TRP A 95 4.57 -5.52 -2.55
N ILE A 96 4.85 -5.55 -1.26
CA ILE A 96 5.47 -6.70 -0.59
C ILE A 96 4.40 -7.43 0.21
N THR A 97 4.26 -8.74 -0.02
CA THR A 97 3.38 -9.60 0.78
C THR A 97 4.20 -10.28 1.86
N TYR A 98 3.78 -10.14 3.11
CA TYR A 98 4.31 -10.88 4.26
C TYR A 98 3.31 -11.95 4.67
N GLY A 99 3.79 -13.18 4.82
CA GLY A 99 2.97 -14.29 5.32
C GLY A 99 2.87 -14.28 6.86
N PRO A 100 2.11 -15.22 7.46
CA PRO A 100 1.88 -15.28 8.92
C PRO A 100 3.14 -15.37 9.79
N SER A 101 4.27 -15.83 9.24
CA SER A 101 5.57 -15.83 9.92
C SER A 101 6.22 -14.44 9.99
N GLY A 102 5.66 -13.46 9.27
CA GLY A 102 6.22 -12.14 9.02
C GLY A 102 7.39 -12.13 8.05
N HIS A 103 7.66 -13.23 7.33
CA HIS A 103 8.65 -13.27 6.25
C HIS A 103 8.01 -12.83 4.94
N PRO A 104 8.74 -12.12 4.06
CA PRO A 104 8.23 -11.79 2.74
C PRO A 104 8.05 -13.07 1.92
N ILE A 105 6.88 -13.21 1.28
CA ILE A 105 6.54 -14.36 0.43
C ILE A 105 6.35 -13.97 -1.03
N SER A 106 6.10 -12.69 -1.33
CA SER A 106 6.10 -12.17 -2.69
C SER A 106 6.48 -10.69 -2.74
N ASN A 107 6.97 -10.28 -3.90
CA ASN A 107 7.29 -8.91 -4.25
C ASN A 107 6.73 -8.64 -5.65
N MET A 108 5.76 -7.74 -5.75
CA MET A 108 5.08 -7.40 -6.99
C MET A 108 5.28 -5.93 -7.30
N GLN A 109 5.77 -5.61 -8.50
CA GLN A 109 5.85 -4.22 -8.93
C GLN A 109 4.45 -3.58 -8.94
N GLY A 110 4.35 -2.39 -8.36
CA GLY A 110 3.10 -1.62 -8.37
C GLY A 110 2.67 -1.30 -9.80
N THR A 111 1.37 -1.24 -10.03
CA THR A 111 0.79 -0.79 -11.31
C THR A 111 -0.09 0.42 -11.05
N PRO A 112 -0.07 1.45 -11.89
CA PRO A 112 -1.00 2.57 -11.76
C PRO A 112 -2.45 2.07 -11.87
N GLU A 113 -3.25 2.38 -10.86
CA GLU A 113 -4.68 2.04 -10.81
C GLU A 113 -5.50 3.26 -10.39
N LYS A 114 -6.80 3.28 -10.71
CA LYS A 114 -7.67 4.34 -10.19
C LYS A 114 -7.98 4.05 -8.72
N PRO A 115 -8.07 5.08 -7.86
CA PRO A 115 -8.49 4.88 -6.46
C PRO A 115 -9.84 4.16 -6.31
N SER A 116 -10.75 4.31 -7.29
CA SER A 116 -12.05 3.63 -7.32
C SER A 116 -11.96 2.12 -7.57
N ASP A 117 -10.84 1.64 -8.09
CA ASP A 117 -10.67 0.25 -8.51
C ASP A 117 -10.02 -0.61 -7.42
N ILE A 118 -9.53 0.03 -6.35
CA ILE A 118 -9.04 -0.63 -5.13
C ILE A 118 -10.22 -1.29 -4.43
N ARG A 119 -10.14 -2.62 -4.23
CA ARG A 119 -11.18 -3.45 -3.62
C ARG A 119 -10.81 -3.90 -2.23
#